data_AF-A0A7J4QKR7-F1
#
_entry.id   AF-A0A7J4QKR7-F1
#
_cell.length_a   1.000
_cell.length_b   1.000
_cell.length_c   1.000
_cell.angle_alpha   90.00
_cell.angle_beta   90.00
_cell.angle_gamma   90.00
#
_symmetry.space_group_name_H-M   'P 1'
#
loop_
_entity.id
_entity.type
_entity.pdbx_description
1 polymer ?
#
loop_
_entity_poly.entity_id
_entity_poly.type
_entity_poly.pdbx_seq_one_letter_code
_entity_poly.pdbx_strand_id
1 'polypeptide(L)'
;ASGEAASRNVRDAGWSLHLLSDAFGPAPSHPTADALVVSPETRTGGEAINRKRIEHGLEPLALIEVAHRLNAEGTILSSTAIRNGSMDTNGEAWIRSAWREHVMAMSPAAEAHLKTPSGT
;
A
#
# COMPACT_ATOMS: atom_id res chain seq x y z
N ALA A 1 11.71 -16.71 8.00
CA ALA A 1 11.63 -16.20 9.38
C ALA A 1 10.68 -15.00 9.52
N SER A 2 10.78 -13.91 8.74
CA SER A 2 9.90 -12.73 8.95
C SER A 2 8.44 -12.89 8.47
N GLY A 3 8.17 -13.72 7.45
CA GLY A 3 6.81 -13.93 6.93
C GLY A 3 5.87 -14.69 7.87
N GLU A 4 6.40 -15.59 8.70
CA GLU A 4 5.62 -16.41 9.66
C GLU A 4 5.18 -15.64 10.91
N ALA A 5 5.96 -14.63 11.34
CA ALA A 5 5.60 -13.78 12.46
C ALA A 5 4.52 -12.76 12.06
N ALA A 6 4.65 -12.17 10.87
CA ALA A 6 3.66 -11.24 10.33
C ALA A 6 2.30 -11.93 10.11
N SER A 7 2.30 -13.15 9.58
CA SER A 7 1.07 -13.93 9.37
C SER A 7 0.42 -14.42 10.68
N ARG A 8 1.19 -14.57 11.77
CA ARG A 8 0.65 -14.87 13.11
C ARG A 8 -0.13 -13.68 13.69
N ASN A 9 0.47 -12.49 13.68
CA ASN A 9 -0.17 -11.27 14.21
C ASN A 9 -1.44 -10.87 13.47
N VAL A 10 -1.52 -11.14 12.16
CA VAL A 10 -2.72 -10.89 11.34
C VAL A 10 -3.90 -11.74 11.82
N ARG A 11 -3.65 -13.02 12.16
CA ARG A 11 -4.69 -13.95 12.62
C ARG A 11 -5.22 -13.59 14.00
N ASP A 12 -4.36 -13.14 14.91
CA ASP A 12 -4.75 -12.73 16.26
C ASP A 12 -5.67 -11.49 16.27
N ALA A 13 -5.58 -10.66 15.23
CA ALA A 13 -6.43 -9.49 15.03
C ALA A 13 -7.72 -9.79 14.23
N GLY A 14 -8.04 -11.07 13.96
CA GLY A 14 -9.25 -11.47 13.24
C GLY A 14 -9.15 -11.40 11.72
N TRP A 15 -7.94 -11.26 11.17
CA TRP A 15 -7.71 -11.20 9.72
C TRP A 15 -7.16 -12.52 9.20
N SER A 16 -7.56 -12.88 7.99
CA SER A 16 -6.97 -14.00 7.25
C SER A 16 -6.19 -13.50 6.05
N LEU A 17 -4.96 -14.00 5.88
CA LEU A 17 -4.16 -13.73 4.69
C LEU A 17 -4.21 -14.94 3.74
N HIS A 18 -4.55 -14.69 2.49
CA HIS A 18 -4.63 -15.72 1.44
C HIS A 18 -3.67 -15.34 0.31
N LEU A 19 -2.89 -16.32 -0.15
CA LEU A 19 -2.07 -16.13 -1.33
C LEU A 19 -2.98 -16.12 -2.57
N LEU A 20 -2.75 -15.16 -3.47
CA LEU A 20 -3.40 -15.17 -4.78
C LEU A 20 -2.63 -16.11 -5.70
N SER A 21 -3.15 -17.31 -5.92
CA SER A 21 -2.62 -18.29 -6.89
C SER A 21 -3.05 -18.02 -8.33
N ASP A 22 -4.09 -17.19 -8.51
CA ASP A 22 -4.62 -16.75 -9.79
C ASP A 22 -5.13 -15.30 -9.70
N ALA A 23 -5.72 -14.80 -10.79
CA ALA A 23 -6.21 -13.42 -10.90
C ALA A 23 -7.45 -13.10 -10.02
N PHE A 24 -8.12 -14.10 -9.46
CA PHE A 24 -9.38 -13.94 -8.73
C PHE A 24 -9.26 -14.28 -7.24
N GLY A 25 -8.29 -15.12 -6.88
CA GLY A 25 -8.08 -15.55 -5.50
C GLY A 25 -9.31 -16.28 -4.92
N PRO A 26 -9.57 -16.16 -3.62
CA PRO A 26 -10.69 -16.85 -2.97
C PRO A 26 -12.06 -16.21 -3.25
N ALA A 27 -12.10 -14.99 -3.80
CA ALA A 27 -13.33 -14.19 -3.87
C ALA A 27 -14.49 -14.83 -4.66
N PRO A 28 -14.26 -15.58 -5.77
CA PRO A 28 -15.34 -16.22 -6.52
C PRO A 28 -16.06 -17.35 -5.78
N SER A 29 -15.43 -17.92 -4.74
CA SER A 29 -15.96 -19.09 -4.00
C SER A 29 -16.11 -18.84 -2.51
N HIS A 30 -15.71 -17.66 -2.00
CA HIS A 30 -15.84 -17.33 -0.58
C HIS A 30 -17.32 -17.24 -0.18
N PRO A 31 -17.83 -18.14 0.69
CA PRO A 31 -19.27 -18.31 0.89
C PRO A 31 -19.89 -17.20 1.74
N THR A 32 -19.11 -16.57 2.63
CA THR A 32 -19.59 -15.61 3.63
C THR A 32 -19.06 -14.20 3.43
N ALA A 33 -18.51 -13.90 2.25
CA ALA A 33 -18.02 -12.54 1.96
C ALA A 33 -19.20 -11.65 1.52
N ASP A 34 -19.25 -10.44 2.04
CA ASP A 34 -20.32 -9.47 1.73
C ASP A 34 -19.90 -8.42 0.70
N ALA A 35 -18.61 -8.06 0.67
CA ALA A 35 -18.09 -6.96 -0.13
C ALA A 35 -16.69 -7.25 -0.68
N LEU A 36 -16.35 -6.55 -1.76
CA LEU A 36 -15.02 -6.53 -2.36
C LEU A 36 -14.61 -5.07 -2.57
N VAL A 37 -13.50 -4.68 -1.94
CA VAL A 37 -12.91 -3.36 -2.09
C VAL A 37 -11.95 -3.37 -3.28
N VAL A 38 -12.14 -2.43 -4.20
CA VAL A 38 -11.37 -2.32 -5.44
C VAL A 38 -10.90 -0.88 -5.63
N SER A 39 -9.81 -0.72 -6.37
CA SER A 39 -9.41 0.57 -6.93
C SER A 39 -10.10 0.81 -8.28
N PRO A 40 -10.10 2.04 -8.82
CA PRO A 40 -10.64 2.31 -10.16
C PRO A 40 -10.07 1.39 -11.24
N GLU A 41 -8.77 1.06 -11.16
CA GLU A 41 -8.10 0.18 -12.13
C GLU A 41 -8.51 -1.28 -12.01
N THR A 42 -9.01 -1.71 -10.84
CA THR A 42 -9.35 -3.11 -10.54
C THR A 42 -10.86 -3.37 -10.48
N ARG A 43 -11.69 -2.35 -10.74
CA ARG A 43 -13.15 -2.45 -10.77
C ARG A 43 -13.66 -3.55 -11.72
N THR A 44 -13.12 -3.59 -12.94
CA THR A 44 -13.50 -4.58 -13.96
C THR A 44 -13.17 -6.02 -13.53
N GLY A 45 -12.10 -6.20 -12.75
CA GLY A 45 -11.76 -7.48 -12.11
C GLY A 45 -12.79 -7.89 -11.06
N GLY A 46 -13.26 -6.94 -10.24
CA GLY A 46 -14.36 -7.17 -9.29
C GLY A 46 -15.67 -7.58 -9.96
N GLU A 47 -16.01 -6.95 -11.10
CA GLU A 47 -17.17 -7.35 -11.90
C GLU A 47 -17.01 -8.76 -12.48
N ALA A 48 -15.79 -9.14 -12.89
CA ALA A 48 -15.50 -10.50 -13.34
C ALA A 48 -15.65 -11.54 -12.21
N ILE A 49 -15.24 -11.19 -10.98
CA ILE A 49 -15.47 -12.02 -9.81
C ILE A 49 -16.97 -12.24 -9.58
N ASN A 50 -17.78 -11.18 -9.65
CA ASN A 50 -19.24 -11.31 -9.45
C ASN A 50 -19.91 -12.17 -10.53
N ARG A 51 -19.48 -12.10 -11.80
CA ARG A 51 -19.97 -13.02 -12.83
C ARG A 51 -19.71 -14.48 -12.45
N LYS A 52 -18.49 -14.80 -12.00
CA LYS A 52 -18.12 -16.15 -11.54
C LYS A 52 -18.90 -16.59 -10.31
N ARG A 53 -19.18 -15.69 -9.37
CA ARG A 53 -20.00 -15.99 -8.19
C ARG A 53 -21.41 -16.41 -8.60
N ILE A 54 -22.03 -15.67 -9.51
CA ILE A 54 -23.36 -15.98 -10.05
C ILE A 54 -23.36 -17.33 -10.77
N GLU A 55 -22.34 -17.61 -11.60
CA GLU A 55 -22.16 -18.92 -12.26
C GLU A 55 -22.06 -20.07 -11.25
N HIS A 56 -21.53 -19.81 -10.06
CA HIS A 56 -21.42 -20.78 -8.96
C HIS A 56 -22.62 -20.76 -7.99
N GLY A 57 -23.67 -20.00 -8.27
CA GLY A 57 -24.86 -19.90 -7.43
C GLY A 57 -24.67 -19.11 -6.14
N LEU A 58 -23.66 -18.24 -6.08
CA LEU A 58 -23.41 -17.31 -4.98
C LEU A 58 -23.94 -15.91 -5.31
N GLU A 59 -24.41 -15.21 -4.30
CA GLU A 59 -24.79 -13.80 -4.41
C GLU A 59 -23.57 -12.93 -4.78
N PRO A 60 -23.75 -11.90 -5.63
CA PRO A 60 -22.69 -10.97 -5.97
C PRO A 60 -22.24 -10.17 -4.73
N LEU A 61 -20.95 -9.86 -4.65
CA LEU A 61 -20.38 -9.01 -3.62
C LEU A 61 -20.71 -7.54 -3.90
N ALA A 62 -20.92 -6.76 -2.85
CA ALA A 62 -20.93 -5.31 -2.97
C ALA A 62 -19.55 -4.82 -3.44
N LEU A 63 -19.50 -4.17 -4.60
CA LEU A 63 -18.26 -3.57 -5.12
C LEU A 63 -18.10 -2.17 -4.55
N ILE A 64 -17.09 -2.01 -3.69
CA ILE A 64 -16.75 -0.72 -3.08
C ILE A 64 -15.50 -0.19 -3.77
N GLU A 65 -15.68 0.74 -4.69
CA GLU A 65 -14.56 1.42 -5.33
C GLU A 65 -13.99 2.52 -4.43
N VAL A 66 -12.68 2.49 -4.20
CA VAL A 66 -11.96 3.45 -3.38
C VAL A 66 -10.85 4.09 -4.21
N ALA A 67 -10.91 5.41 -4.33
CA ALA A 67 -9.89 6.17 -5.04
C ALA A 67 -8.55 6.14 -4.31
N HIS A 68 -7.46 6.16 -5.08
CA HIS A 68 -6.12 6.31 -4.51
C HIS A 68 -5.98 7.66 -3.83
N ARG A 69 -5.25 7.66 -2.71
CA ARG A 69 -4.84 8.90 -2.07
C ARG A 69 -3.76 9.58 -2.93
N LEU A 70 -3.87 10.89 -3.08
CA LEU A 70 -2.90 11.69 -3.83
C LEU A 70 -1.76 12.18 -2.92
N ASN A 71 -0.59 12.40 -3.51
CA ASN A 71 0.55 13.07 -2.89
C ASN A 71 0.47 14.60 -3.08
N ALA A 72 1.45 15.34 -2.55
CA ALA A 72 1.49 16.80 -2.63
C ALA A 72 1.54 17.32 -4.08
N GLU A 73 2.09 16.54 -5.01
CA GLU A 73 2.15 16.85 -6.44
C GLU A 73 0.91 16.43 -7.24
N GLY A 74 -0.13 15.90 -6.58
CA GLY A 74 -1.40 15.50 -7.22
C GLY A 74 -1.35 14.17 -7.97
N THR A 75 -0.30 13.38 -7.79
CA THR A 75 -0.19 12.01 -8.33
C THR A 75 -0.50 10.97 -7.25
N ILE A 76 -0.61 9.69 -7.60
CA ILE A 76 -0.92 8.62 -6.63
C ILE A 76 0.21 8.50 -5.59
N LEU A 77 -0.17 8.49 -4.30
CA LEU A 77 0.75 8.21 -3.20
C LEU A 77 1.36 6.81 -3.37
N SER A 78 2.68 6.76 -3.56
CA SER A 78 3.39 5.54 -3.93
C SER A 78 4.22 4.99 -2.78
N SER A 79 3.91 3.76 -2.35
CA SER A 79 4.70 3.04 -1.34
C SER A 79 6.15 2.80 -1.78
N THR A 80 6.37 2.58 -3.08
CA THR A 80 7.73 2.47 -3.65
C THR A 80 8.51 3.75 -3.47
N ALA A 81 7.90 4.91 -3.75
CA ALA A 81 8.57 6.20 -3.57
C ALA A 81 8.80 6.56 -2.09
N ILE A 82 7.89 6.15 -1.19
CA ILE A 82 8.09 6.26 0.26
C ILE A 82 9.31 5.43 0.68
N ARG A 83 9.36 4.15 0.30
CA ARG A 83 10.46 3.25 0.66
C ARG A 83 11.80 3.67 0.07
N ASN A 84 11.78 4.27 -1.12
CA ASN A 84 12.98 4.79 -1.77
C ASN A 84 13.43 6.15 -1.21
N GLY A 85 12.71 6.73 -0.23
CA GLY A 85 13.07 7.99 0.39
C GLY A 85 12.83 9.21 -0.50
N SER A 86 11.98 9.10 -1.53
CA SER A 86 11.61 10.25 -2.37
C SER A 86 10.57 11.14 -1.70
N MET A 87 9.68 10.56 -0.89
CA MET A 87 8.63 11.27 -0.13
C MET A 87 8.31 10.56 1.20
N ASP A 88 7.60 11.25 2.08
CA ASP A 88 7.09 10.71 3.34
C ASP A 88 5.72 10.03 3.18
N THR A 89 5.18 9.48 4.28
CA THR A 89 3.85 8.85 4.31
C THR A 89 2.69 9.83 4.15
N ASN A 90 2.95 11.12 4.27
CA ASN A 90 1.99 12.19 4.02
C ASN A 90 1.92 12.53 2.51
N GLY A 91 2.90 12.09 1.73
CA GLY A 91 3.03 12.39 0.31
C GLY A 91 3.82 13.67 0.05
N GLU A 92 4.58 14.14 1.04
CA GLU A 92 5.46 15.30 0.94
C GLU A 92 6.88 14.86 0.59
N ALA A 93 7.51 15.56 -0.36
CA ALA A 93 8.90 15.29 -0.72
C ALA A 93 9.85 15.56 0.46
N TRP A 94 10.77 14.63 0.75
CA TRP A 94 11.79 14.82 1.79
C TRP A 94 12.70 16.01 1.50
N ILE A 95 13.05 16.21 0.23
CA ILE A 95 13.86 17.34 -0.25
C ILE A 95 13.00 18.19 -1.17
N ARG A 96 12.63 19.38 -0.67
CA ARG A 96 11.85 20.37 -1.41
C ARG A 96 12.59 20.81 -2.67
N SER A 97 11.84 21.05 -3.75
CA SER A 97 12.40 21.46 -5.05
C SER A 97 13.29 22.71 -4.92
N ALA A 98 12.85 23.69 -4.13
CA ALA A 98 13.61 24.92 -3.86
C ALA A 98 14.99 24.65 -3.23
N TRP A 99 15.16 23.56 -2.48
CA TRP A 99 16.46 23.20 -1.89
C TRP A 99 17.40 22.56 -2.90
N ARG A 100 16.86 21.94 -3.96
CA ARG A 100 17.67 21.30 -5.02
C ARG A 100 18.38 22.33 -5.90
N GLU A 101 17.86 23.54 -5.97
CA GLU A 101 18.44 24.65 -6.73
C GLU A 101 19.64 25.28 -6.01
N HIS A 102 19.91 24.89 -4.76
CA HIS A 102 20.95 25.47 -3.94
C HIS A 102 22.01 24.43 -3.56
N VAL A 103 23.27 24.87 -3.46
CA VAL A 103 24.31 24.07 -2.83
C VAL A 103 24.10 24.15 -1.32
N MET A 104 23.55 23.08 -0.75
CA MET A 104 23.35 22.97 0.68
C MET A 104 24.68 22.63 1.35
N ALA A 105 25.13 23.51 2.26
CA ALA A 105 26.31 23.28 3.09
C ALA A 105 25.89 23.02 4.54
N MET A 106 26.52 22.03 5.15
CA MET A 106 26.35 21.74 6.56
C MET A 106 27.18 22.72 7.39
N SER A 107 26.65 23.18 8.53
CA SER A 107 27.46 24.01 9.43
C SER A 107 28.63 23.21 10.00
N PRO A 108 29.79 23.84 10.29
CA PRO A 108 30.93 23.13 10.86
C PRO A 108 30.60 22.38 12.15
N ALA A 109 29.71 22.95 12.97
CA ALA A 109 29.23 22.32 14.20
C ALA A 109 28.41 21.05 13.94
N ALA A 110 27.50 21.07 12.95
CA ALA A 110 26.71 19.90 12.57
C ALA A 110 27.58 18.80 11.93
N GLU A 111 28.56 19.19 11.10
CA GLU A 111 29.50 18.24 10.50
C GLU A 111 30.34 17.52 11.56
N ALA A 112 30.85 18.25 12.56
CA ALA A 112 31.61 17.66 13.65
C ALA A 112 30.77 16.68 14.48
N HIS A 113 29.50 17.02 14.73
CA HIS A 113 28.58 16.17 15.50
C HIS A 113 28.20 14.88 14.75
N LEU A 114 27.86 14.98 13.46
CA LEU A 114 27.37 13.86 12.64
C LEU A 114 28.48 12.88 12.21
N LYS A 115 29.76 13.26 12.33
CA LYS A 115 30.90 12.35 12.15
C LYS A 115 31.06 11.34 13.29
N THR A 116 30.33 11.51 14.39
CA THR A 116 30.31 10.56 15.51
C THR A 116 29.16 9.58 15.29
N PRO A 117 29.41 8.26 15.19
CA PRO A 117 28.33 7.28 15.09
C PRO A 117 27.37 7.42 16.27
N SER A 118 26.08 7.61 15.99
CA SER A 118 25.05 7.81 17.01
C SER A 118 24.31 6.52 17.40
N GLY A 119 24.80 5.36 16.97
CA GLY A 119 24.23 4.06 17.30
C GLY A 119 24.74 3.53 18.64
N THR A 120 23.82 3.03 19.47
CA THR A 120 24.13 2.18 20.64
C THR A 120 24.40 0.75 20.23
#